data_AF-A0A242LHZ2-F1
#
_entry.id   AF-A0A242LHZ2-F1
#
_cell.length_a   1.000
_cell.length_b   1.000
_cell.length_c   1.000
_cell.angle_alpha   90.00
_cell.angle_beta   90.00
_cell.angle_gamma   90.00
#
_symmetry.space_group_name_H-M   'P 1'
#
loop_
_entity.id
_entity.type
_entity.pdbx_description
1 polymer ?
#
loop_
_entity_poly.entity_id
_entity_poly.type
_entity_poly.pdbx_seq_one_letter_code
_entity_poly.pdbx_strand_id
1 'polypeptide(L)'
;MKKKLPYNGTEYYGFNMTDADFIVRKIIFQSETIKTSRMSVQFFFIESGSGKIQINNQEYSLKKGSVLWLFSYHVYQIVAVEEAIQAITFELSLNVLMLATLTTRSVEQHMNFFEYWDTPALDCSKNEFAYLQTIFTHALNESEQQERLYDLSLLADLYQVIVWFERTARRNWIREKDMRDLSSKTLMYLHFHFRETLTLDQTAEKFKSTPQTINRGLKKLTGKTFGDILSEVRINNALAMLNFDELGIAFIADFVGYYSVPSFNKQFKRITGYSPTEIKKIKPTQKQVNSFRFQNSLPFEIYTYINQHYSEPITVQTAAKYFYSSPTKIDQIILAEFAMTFNALVEYNRMLFARSLLLSSSKKISEVAEACGYQSIRTFNRHFLTFWGNTPSKYKELITASKKGQ
;
A
#
# COMPACT_ATOMS: atom_id res chain seq x y z
N MET A 1 -21.97 1.23 -2.50
CA MET A 1 -21.25 0.82 -1.29
C MET A 1 -19.76 0.77 -1.60
N LYS A 2 -18.99 1.78 -1.20
CA LYS A 2 -17.53 1.85 -1.38
C LYS A 2 -16.87 1.35 -0.09
N LYS A 3 -16.25 0.17 -0.11
CA LYS A 3 -15.32 -0.26 0.96
C LYS A 3 -14.15 0.73 0.96
N LYS A 4 -14.04 1.56 2.01
CA LYS A 4 -12.92 2.48 2.23
C LYS A 4 -11.81 1.68 2.92
N LEU A 5 -10.69 1.52 2.24
CA LEU A 5 -9.48 0.91 2.83
C LEU A 5 -8.88 1.90 3.84
N PRO A 6 -8.57 1.46 5.07
CA PRO A 6 -7.87 2.28 6.04
C PRO A 6 -6.36 2.32 5.77
N TYR A 7 -5.73 3.45 6.08
CA TYR A 7 -4.29 3.74 6.17
C TYR A 7 -3.48 3.86 4.88
N ASN A 8 -2.76 4.97 4.78
CA ASN A 8 -1.66 5.11 3.83
C ASN A 8 -0.66 6.19 4.25
N GLY A 9 0.55 6.01 3.74
CA GLY A 9 1.57 7.03 3.63
C GLY A 9 2.94 6.37 3.49
N THR A 10 3.37 6.06 2.28
CA THR A 10 4.69 6.24 1.63
C THR A 10 4.50 5.64 0.24
N GLU A 11 5.28 6.10 -0.73
CA GLU A 11 5.08 5.95 -2.18
C GLU A 11 4.15 4.80 -2.63
N TYR A 12 2.91 5.12 -3.03
CA TYR A 12 1.95 4.13 -3.54
C TYR A 12 2.49 3.38 -4.78
N TYR A 13 3.51 3.92 -5.44
CA TYR A 13 4.05 3.41 -6.71
C TYR A 13 5.58 3.53 -6.84
N GLY A 14 6.27 3.83 -5.75
CA GLY A 14 7.73 3.85 -5.69
C GLY A 14 8.25 2.52 -5.20
N PHE A 15 8.80 1.70 -6.09
CA PHE A 15 9.43 0.43 -5.71
C PHE A 15 10.76 0.62 -4.96
N ASN A 16 11.09 1.85 -4.53
CA ASN A 16 12.30 2.15 -3.79
C ASN A 16 12.15 1.84 -2.31
N MET A 17 12.33 0.56 -1.94
CA MET A 17 12.65 0.21 -0.56
C MET A 17 14.01 0.85 -0.21
N THR A 18 13.99 1.75 0.77
CA THR A 18 15.21 2.16 1.47
C THR A 18 15.59 1.09 2.50
N ASP A 19 16.83 1.10 3.00
CA ASP A 19 17.27 0.21 4.09
C ASP A 19 16.39 0.33 5.36
N ALA A 20 15.56 1.37 5.46
CA ALA A 20 14.62 1.58 6.55
C ALA A 20 13.21 1.01 6.29
N ASP A 21 12.87 0.63 5.06
CA ASP A 21 11.51 0.22 4.67
C ASP A 21 11.25 -1.27 4.82
N PHE A 22 12.29 -2.11 4.71
CA PHE A 22 12.23 -3.55 4.91
C PHE A 22 13.54 -4.05 5.50
N ILE A 23 13.48 -4.49 6.75
CA ILE A 23 14.64 -4.83 7.55
C ILE A 23 14.51 -6.29 7.97
N VAL A 24 15.52 -7.10 7.65
CA VAL A 24 15.62 -8.47 8.16
C VAL A 24 16.67 -8.51 9.27
N ARG A 25 16.34 -9.09 10.42
CA ARG A 25 17.28 -9.22 11.54
C ARG A 25 17.17 -10.57 12.20
N LYS A 26 18.31 -11.08 12.65
CA LYS A 26 18.35 -12.10 13.68
C LYS A 26 18.40 -11.44 15.05
N ILE A 27 17.51 -11.84 15.94
CA ILE A 27 17.39 -11.32 17.30
C ILE A 27 17.39 -12.46 18.31
N ILE A 28 17.93 -12.18 19.51
CA ILE A 28 18.00 -13.13 20.61
C ILE A 28 17.39 -12.48 21.85
N PHE A 29 16.38 -13.11 22.44
CA PHE A 29 15.82 -12.70 23.72
C PHE A 29 16.35 -13.62 24.82
N GLN A 30 17.10 -13.03 25.75
CA GLN A 30 17.66 -13.73 26.93
C GLN A 30 16.88 -13.44 28.21
N SER A 31 15.99 -12.45 28.20
CA SER A 31 15.20 -12.03 29.34
C SER A 31 13.91 -11.35 28.87
N GLU A 32 13.03 -11.06 29.82
CA GLU A 32 11.81 -10.29 29.60
C GLU A 32 12.11 -8.92 28.97
N THR A 33 11.24 -8.49 28.07
CA THR A 33 11.37 -7.17 27.44
C THR A 33 10.49 -6.15 28.15
N ILE A 34 10.65 -4.88 27.83
CA ILE A 34 9.65 -3.87 28.18
C ILE A 34 8.47 -3.95 27.21
N LYS A 35 7.30 -3.51 27.66
CA LYS A 35 6.12 -3.33 26.81
C LYS A 35 6.39 -2.30 25.72
N THR A 36 6.09 -2.66 24.48
CA THR A 36 6.38 -1.83 23.31
C THR A 36 5.29 -1.95 22.24
N SER A 37 5.29 -1.03 21.29
CA SER A 37 4.56 -1.13 20.02
C SER A 37 5.39 -0.48 18.92
N ARG A 38 5.19 -0.93 17.68
CA ARG A 38 5.92 -0.43 16.51
C ARG A 38 4.96 0.12 15.48
N MET A 39 5.39 1.13 14.73
CA MET A 39 4.62 1.62 13.59
C MET A 39 4.75 0.72 12.36
N SER A 40 5.86 0.00 12.27
CA SER A 40 6.15 -1.03 11.28
C SER A 40 5.30 -2.29 11.53
N VAL A 41 5.05 -3.02 10.44
CA VAL A 41 4.55 -4.39 10.47
C VAL A 41 5.75 -5.30 10.73
N GLN A 42 5.54 -6.32 11.58
CA GLN A 42 6.61 -7.24 11.94
C GLN A 42 6.17 -8.70 11.78
N PHE A 43 7.00 -9.49 11.12
CA PHE A 43 6.94 -10.94 11.20
C PHE A 43 8.06 -11.44 12.10
N PHE A 44 7.76 -12.46 12.90
CA PHE A 44 8.77 -13.19 13.67
C PHE A 44 8.69 -14.66 13.29
N PHE A 45 9.84 -15.29 13.09
CA PHE A 45 9.98 -16.74 13.02
C PHE A 45 10.88 -17.20 14.14
N ILE A 46 10.35 -17.99 15.07
CA ILE A 46 11.10 -18.51 16.23
C ILE A 46 11.87 -19.77 15.80
N GLU A 47 13.20 -19.65 15.67
CA GLU A 47 14.08 -20.74 15.26
C GLU A 47 14.33 -21.75 16.40
N SER A 48 14.45 -21.23 17.63
CA SER A 48 14.72 -22.02 18.83
C SER A 48 14.34 -21.28 20.11
N GLY A 49 14.32 -22.01 21.23
CA GLY A 49 13.97 -21.50 22.55
C GLY A 49 12.49 -21.61 22.86
N SER A 50 12.13 -21.19 24.08
CA SER A 50 10.76 -21.22 24.57
C SER A 50 10.50 -20.09 25.57
N GLY A 51 9.24 -19.68 25.66
CA GLY A 51 8.82 -18.66 26.59
C GLY A 51 7.39 -18.21 26.32
N LYS A 52 7.08 -16.99 26.73
CA LYS A 52 5.75 -16.41 26.56
C LYS A 52 5.85 -14.96 26.09
N ILE A 53 4.98 -14.61 25.16
CA ILE A 53 4.76 -13.24 24.73
C ILE A 53 3.34 -12.81 25.12
N GLN A 54 3.24 -11.65 25.74
CA GLN A 54 1.97 -10.96 25.86
C GLN A 54 1.79 -10.06 24.64
N ILE A 55 0.70 -10.23 23.91
CA ILE A 55 0.28 -9.34 22.83
C ILE A 55 -1.09 -8.77 23.21
N ASN A 56 -1.13 -7.46 23.29
CA ASN A 56 -2.11 -6.67 24.00
C ASN A 56 -2.33 -7.14 25.44
N ASN A 57 -3.47 -7.76 25.74
CA ASN A 57 -3.78 -8.32 27.06
C ASN A 57 -3.88 -9.86 27.03
N GLN A 58 -3.42 -10.50 25.96
CA GLN A 58 -3.47 -11.95 25.79
C GLN A 58 -2.06 -12.54 25.74
N GLU A 59 -1.86 -13.67 26.42
CA GLU A 59 -0.59 -14.39 26.41
C GLU A 59 -0.59 -15.51 25.35
N TYR A 60 0.55 -15.66 24.69
CA TYR A 60 0.82 -16.69 23.70
C TYR A 60 2.13 -17.39 24.05
N SER A 61 2.15 -18.71 23.94
CA SER A 61 3.38 -19.49 24.11
C SER A 61 4.27 -19.32 22.89
N LEU A 62 5.55 -19.04 23.12
CA LEU A 62 6.59 -19.06 22.10
C LEU A 62 7.37 -20.36 22.19
N LYS A 63 7.56 -21.00 21.05
CA LYS A 63 8.41 -22.20 20.90
C LYS A 63 8.99 -22.23 19.50
N LYS A 64 9.94 -23.16 19.27
CA LYS A 64 10.43 -23.46 17.93
C LYS A 64 9.28 -23.67 16.94
N GLY A 65 9.27 -22.88 15.86
CA GLY A 65 8.26 -22.91 14.82
C GLY A 65 7.04 -22.01 15.07
N SER A 66 7.02 -21.25 16.16
CA SER A 66 6.05 -20.16 16.31
C SER A 66 6.37 -19.05 15.30
N VAL A 67 5.31 -18.54 14.66
CA VAL A 67 5.35 -17.46 13.69
C VAL A 67 4.39 -16.38 14.14
N LEU A 68 4.85 -15.14 14.18
CA LEU A 68 4.04 -14.00 14.60
C LEU A 68 3.87 -13.01 13.48
N TRP A 69 2.71 -12.36 13.44
CA TRP A 69 2.43 -11.24 12.54
C TRP A 69 1.84 -10.08 13.34
N LEU A 70 2.68 -9.07 13.60
CA LEU A 70 2.37 -7.91 14.43
C LEU A 70 2.14 -6.66 13.57
N PHE A 71 1.19 -5.82 14.03
CA PHE A 71 0.74 -4.60 13.37
C PHE A 71 0.84 -3.44 14.36
N SER A 72 0.61 -2.22 13.88
CA SER A 72 0.74 -1.01 14.70
C SER A 72 -0.21 -0.90 15.89
N TYR A 73 -1.30 -1.68 15.90
CA TYR A 73 -2.23 -1.78 17.03
C TYR A 73 -1.90 -2.94 17.99
N HIS A 74 -0.81 -3.67 17.78
CA HIS A 74 -0.32 -4.69 18.71
C HIS A 74 0.71 -4.09 19.67
N VAL A 75 0.36 -4.07 20.96
CA VAL A 75 1.26 -3.73 22.06
C VAL A 75 1.78 -5.02 22.66
N TYR A 76 3.09 -5.27 22.67
CA TYR A 76 3.61 -6.56 23.05
C TYR A 76 4.82 -6.50 23.98
N GLN A 77 5.07 -7.61 24.67
CA GLN A 77 6.17 -7.81 25.61
C GLN A 77 6.50 -9.30 25.70
N ILE A 78 7.79 -9.66 25.70
CA ILE A 78 8.22 -10.99 26.16
C ILE A 78 8.12 -11.00 27.68
N VAL A 79 7.20 -11.79 28.21
CA VAL A 79 6.86 -11.85 29.66
C VAL A 79 7.48 -13.04 30.37
N ALA A 80 8.02 -14.01 29.62
CA ALA A 80 8.83 -15.08 30.16
C ALA A 80 9.80 -15.60 29.10
N VAL A 81 11.03 -15.88 29.51
CA VAL A 81 12.04 -16.58 28.71
C VAL A 81 12.48 -17.80 29.51
N GLU A 82 12.05 -18.98 29.06
CA GLU A 82 12.41 -20.26 29.68
C GLU A 82 13.72 -20.78 29.10
N GLU A 83 13.84 -20.70 27.77
CA GLU A 83 15.06 -20.93 27.00
C GLU A 83 15.30 -19.74 26.08
N ALA A 84 16.56 -19.35 25.85
CA ALA A 84 16.91 -18.21 25.02
C ALA A 84 16.23 -18.29 23.64
N ILE A 85 15.37 -17.32 23.35
CA ILE A 85 14.52 -17.32 22.15
C ILE A 85 15.31 -16.69 21.01
N GLN A 86 15.59 -17.47 19.97
CA GLN A 86 16.21 -16.97 18.74
C GLN A 86 15.13 -16.79 17.67
N ALA A 87 15.09 -15.62 17.05
CA ALA A 87 14.13 -15.32 16.01
C ALA A 87 14.77 -14.60 14.83
N ILE A 88 14.25 -14.86 13.63
CA ILE A 88 14.48 -14.00 12.47
C ILE A 88 13.22 -13.16 12.26
N THR A 89 13.39 -11.86 12.07
CA THR A 89 12.28 -10.92 11.93
C THR A 89 12.30 -10.19 10.60
N PHE A 90 11.13 -10.04 9.98
CA PHE A 90 10.93 -9.04 8.93
C PHE A 90 10.25 -7.84 9.58
N GLU A 91 10.88 -6.67 9.53
CA GLU A 91 10.29 -5.41 9.96
C GLU A 91 10.11 -4.53 8.72
N LEU A 92 8.86 -4.21 8.39
CA LEU A 92 8.56 -3.48 7.16
C LEU A 92 7.53 -2.38 7.36
N SER A 93 7.55 -1.37 6.51
CA SER A 93 6.48 -0.37 6.49
C SER A 93 5.16 -1.00 6.06
N LEU A 94 4.04 -0.46 6.55
CA LEU A 94 2.71 -0.93 6.12
C LEU A 94 2.53 -0.80 4.60
N ASN A 95 3.20 0.16 3.96
CA ASN A 95 3.09 0.34 2.51
C ASN A 95 3.75 -0.79 1.73
N VAL A 96 4.87 -1.35 2.21
CA VAL A 96 5.46 -2.55 1.61
C VAL A 96 4.49 -3.73 1.73
N LEU A 97 3.80 -3.88 2.87
CA LEU A 97 2.75 -4.89 3.01
C LEU A 97 1.58 -4.64 2.05
N MET A 98 1.16 -3.39 1.88
CA MET A 98 0.08 -3.03 0.95
C MET A 98 0.50 -3.27 -0.50
N LEU A 99 1.74 -2.98 -0.89
CA LEU A 99 2.27 -3.32 -2.22
C LEU A 99 2.22 -4.84 -2.45
N ALA A 100 2.57 -5.62 -1.44
CA ALA A 100 2.48 -7.07 -1.49
C ALA A 100 1.03 -7.59 -1.58
N THR A 101 0.07 -6.90 -0.99
CA THR A 101 -1.32 -7.40 -0.98
C THR A 101 -2.18 -6.85 -2.14
N LEU A 102 -1.89 -5.63 -2.62
CA LEU A 102 -2.64 -4.91 -3.66
C LEU A 102 -2.29 -5.30 -5.09
N THR A 103 -1.14 -5.94 -5.32
CA THR A 103 -0.73 -6.43 -6.66
C THR A 103 -1.49 -7.68 -7.09
N THR A 104 -2.33 -8.25 -6.22
CA THR A 104 -3.12 -9.45 -6.51
C THR A 104 -4.55 -9.09 -6.95
N ARG A 105 -5.17 -9.93 -7.81
CA ARG A 105 -6.61 -9.82 -8.14
C ARG A 105 -7.55 -10.09 -6.94
N SER A 106 -6.99 -10.31 -5.75
CA SER A 106 -7.65 -10.79 -4.55
C SER A 106 -7.59 -9.78 -3.38
N VAL A 107 -7.48 -8.47 -3.67
CA VAL A 107 -7.49 -7.41 -2.63
C VAL A 107 -8.64 -7.59 -1.64
N GLU A 108 -9.83 -7.97 -2.11
CA GLU A 108 -10.96 -8.23 -1.21
C GLU A 108 -10.72 -9.41 -0.25
N GLN A 109 -9.97 -10.44 -0.67
CA GLN A 109 -9.66 -11.61 0.16
C GLN A 109 -8.64 -11.26 1.26
N HIS A 110 -7.58 -10.51 0.92
CA HIS A 110 -6.62 -10.02 1.91
C HIS A 110 -7.24 -9.00 2.87
N MET A 111 -8.10 -8.10 2.39
CA MET A 111 -8.73 -7.10 3.26
C MET A 111 -9.75 -7.70 4.22
N ASN A 112 -10.41 -8.81 3.84
CA ASN A 112 -11.28 -9.53 4.75
C ASN A 112 -10.49 -10.25 5.86
N PHE A 113 -9.17 -10.47 5.73
CA PHE A 113 -8.33 -11.14 6.74
C PHE A 113 -8.48 -10.54 8.13
N PHE A 114 -8.52 -9.21 8.24
CA PHE A 114 -8.70 -8.52 9.53
C PHE A 114 -10.13 -8.60 10.08
N GLU A 115 -11.12 -8.84 9.22
CA GLU A 115 -12.50 -9.07 9.64
C GLU A 115 -12.68 -10.49 10.21
N TYR A 116 -11.88 -11.46 9.75
CA TYR A 116 -11.98 -12.87 10.14
C TYR A 116 -10.72 -13.48 10.76
N TRP A 117 -9.73 -12.75 11.26
CA TRP A 117 -8.61 -13.37 11.95
C TRP A 117 -8.13 -12.52 13.10
N ASP A 118 -7.89 -13.17 14.23
CA ASP A 118 -7.65 -12.50 15.50
C ASP A 118 -6.33 -12.90 16.18
N THR A 119 -5.75 -14.02 15.79
CA THR A 119 -4.63 -14.62 16.53
C THR A 119 -3.29 -14.21 15.89
N PRO A 120 -2.51 -13.31 16.51
CA PRO A 120 -1.28 -12.78 15.93
C PRO A 120 -0.11 -13.79 15.94
N ALA A 121 -0.27 -14.94 16.59
CA ALA A 121 0.73 -15.97 16.72
C ALA A 121 0.18 -17.34 16.27
N LEU A 122 0.91 -18.02 15.40
CA LEU A 122 0.57 -19.32 14.85
C LEU A 122 1.77 -20.26 14.99
N ASP A 123 1.52 -21.56 15.08
CA ASP A 123 2.57 -22.56 15.10
C ASP A 123 2.62 -23.31 13.77
N CYS A 124 3.80 -23.46 13.20
CA CYS A 124 4.00 -24.30 12.02
C CYS A 124 4.13 -25.78 12.40
N SER A 125 3.74 -26.67 11.47
CA SER A 125 4.04 -28.10 11.58
C SER A 125 5.53 -28.37 11.36
N LYS A 126 5.97 -29.60 11.66
CA LYS A 126 7.37 -30.03 11.43
C LYS A 126 7.80 -29.88 9.97
N ASN A 127 6.91 -30.15 9.02
CA ASN A 127 7.22 -30.05 7.60
C ASN A 127 7.29 -28.59 7.14
N GLU A 128 6.45 -27.73 7.70
CA GLU A 128 6.44 -26.30 7.39
C GLU A 128 7.62 -25.56 8.03
N PHE A 129 8.16 -26.07 9.15
CA PHE A 129 9.31 -25.47 9.83
C PHE A 129 10.52 -25.35 8.90
N ALA A 130 10.88 -26.43 8.21
CA ALA A 130 12.04 -26.41 7.30
C ALA A 130 11.85 -25.42 6.14
N TYR A 131 10.63 -25.35 5.61
CA TYR A 131 10.26 -24.42 4.54
C TYR A 131 10.37 -22.95 5.01
N LEU A 132 9.75 -22.62 6.14
CA LEU A 132 9.81 -21.27 6.71
C LEU A 132 11.24 -20.89 7.12
N GLN A 133 11.98 -21.81 7.73
CA GLN A 133 13.38 -21.57 8.09
C GLN A 133 14.21 -21.23 6.86
N THR A 134 13.99 -21.92 5.74
CA THR A 134 14.67 -21.63 4.47
C THR A 134 14.37 -20.20 4.00
N ILE A 135 13.09 -19.80 4.00
CA ILE A 135 12.67 -18.45 3.58
C ILE A 135 13.29 -17.36 4.46
N PHE A 136 13.15 -17.48 5.78
CA PHE A 136 13.65 -16.46 6.71
C PHE A 136 15.18 -16.37 6.69
N THR A 137 15.88 -17.51 6.57
CA THR A 137 17.36 -17.52 6.45
C THR A 137 17.81 -16.92 5.12
N HIS A 138 17.12 -17.25 4.03
CA HIS A 138 17.40 -16.68 2.71
C HIS A 138 17.23 -15.16 2.74
N ALA A 139 16.12 -14.66 3.28
CA ALA A 139 15.87 -13.23 3.42
C ALA A 139 16.92 -12.53 4.31
N LEU A 140 17.40 -13.19 5.37
CA LEU A 140 18.48 -12.64 6.19
C LEU A 140 19.77 -12.48 5.36
N ASN A 141 20.15 -13.51 4.60
CA ASN A 141 21.34 -13.47 3.74
C ASN A 141 21.21 -12.41 2.65
N GLU A 142 20.06 -12.32 1.97
CA GLU A 142 19.77 -11.30 0.95
C GLU A 142 19.91 -9.87 1.53
N SER A 143 19.38 -9.66 2.73
CA SER A 143 19.50 -8.37 3.42
C SER A 143 20.94 -8.05 3.85
N GLU A 144 21.79 -9.04 4.11
CA GLU A 144 23.19 -8.86 4.52
C GLU A 144 24.12 -8.65 3.33
N GLN A 145 23.94 -9.42 2.24
CA GLN A 145 24.80 -9.35 1.07
C GLN A 145 24.42 -8.19 0.13
N GLN A 146 23.14 -7.83 0.09
CA GLN A 146 22.59 -6.77 -0.77
C GLN A 146 23.03 -6.91 -2.25
N GLU A 147 23.02 -8.13 -2.78
CA GLU A 147 23.36 -8.39 -4.18
C GLU A 147 22.34 -7.75 -5.14
N ARG A 148 22.66 -7.74 -6.43
CA ARG A 148 21.78 -7.15 -7.46
C ARG A 148 20.37 -7.78 -7.37
N LEU A 149 19.36 -6.92 -7.16
CA LEU A 149 17.93 -7.27 -7.03
C LEU A 149 17.54 -7.95 -5.70
N TYR A 150 18.34 -7.81 -4.64
CA TYR A 150 18.01 -8.36 -3.31
C TYR A 150 16.64 -7.90 -2.79
N ASP A 151 16.22 -6.67 -3.12
CA ASP A 151 14.92 -6.11 -2.76
C ASP A 151 13.74 -6.90 -3.33
N LEU A 152 13.85 -7.37 -4.58
CA LEU A 152 12.84 -8.24 -5.19
C LEU A 152 12.85 -9.63 -4.55
N SER A 153 14.04 -10.12 -4.17
CA SER A 153 14.23 -11.38 -3.45
C SER A 153 13.52 -11.34 -2.09
N LEU A 154 13.75 -10.27 -1.31
CA LEU A 154 13.08 -10.02 -0.03
C LEU A 154 11.56 -9.92 -0.16
N LEU A 155 11.06 -9.26 -1.21
CA LEU A 155 9.62 -9.23 -1.46
C LEU A 155 9.08 -10.62 -1.77
N ALA A 156 9.75 -11.42 -2.59
CA ALA A 156 9.35 -12.80 -2.90
C ALA A 156 9.25 -13.66 -1.62
N ASP A 157 10.22 -13.51 -0.70
CA ASP A 157 10.18 -14.17 0.61
C ASP A 157 9.02 -13.68 1.47
N LEU A 158 8.78 -12.37 1.54
CA LEU A 158 7.63 -11.79 2.23
C LEU A 158 6.30 -12.36 1.70
N TYR A 159 6.12 -12.43 0.38
CA TYR A 159 4.90 -13.01 -0.22
C TYR A 159 4.66 -14.44 0.24
N GLN A 160 5.71 -15.26 0.30
CA GLN A 160 5.61 -16.63 0.76
C GLN A 160 5.19 -16.72 2.23
N VAL A 161 5.75 -15.86 3.10
CA VAL A 161 5.37 -15.78 4.53
C VAL A 161 3.91 -15.35 4.70
N ILE A 162 3.47 -14.30 3.99
CA ILE A 162 2.08 -13.82 4.03
C ILE A 162 1.12 -14.94 3.60
N VAL A 163 1.41 -15.59 2.47
CA VAL A 163 0.58 -16.69 1.93
C VAL A 163 0.49 -17.85 2.92
N TRP A 164 1.62 -18.22 3.55
CA TRP A 164 1.60 -19.26 4.57
C TRP A 164 0.73 -18.85 5.77
N PHE A 165 0.94 -17.65 6.31
CA PHE A 165 0.24 -17.19 7.51
C PHE A 165 -1.27 -17.12 7.28
N GLU A 166 -1.72 -16.51 6.18
CA GLU A 166 -3.14 -16.39 5.87
C GLU A 166 -3.83 -17.74 5.64
N ARG A 167 -3.14 -18.68 4.97
CA ARG A 167 -3.70 -20.03 4.75
C ARG A 167 -3.83 -20.80 6.05
N THR A 168 -2.83 -20.71 6.93
CA THR A 168 -2.83 -21.36 8.24
C THR A 168 -3.91 -20.76 9.13
N ALA A 169 -3.99 -19.42 9.20
CA ALA A 169 -5.06 -18.69 9.85
C ALA A 169 -6.44 -19.14 9.39
N ARG A 170 -6.68 -19.18 8.07
CA ARG A 170 -7.98 -19.58 7.51
C ARG A 170 -8.36 -21.02 7.84
N ARG A 171 -7.40 -21.94 7.92
CA ARG A 171 -7.65 -23.33 8.36
C ARG A 171 -8.07 -23.39 9.83
N ASN A 172 -7.53 -22.50 10.66
CA ASN A 172 -7.79 -22.44 12.10
C ASN A 172 -9.04 -21.63 12.46
N TRP A 173 -9.49 -20.72 11.59
CA TRP A 173 -10.61 -19.79 11.84
C TRP A 173 -11.91 -20.46 12.32
N ILE A 174 -12.21 -21.67 11.84
CA ILE A 174 -13.44 -22.40 12.23
C ILE A 174 -13.45 -22.74 13.74
N ARG A 175 -12.30 -22.64 14.43
CA ARG A 175 -12.14 -23.07 15.82
C ARG A 175 -12.00 -21.92 16.83
N GLU A 176 -11.81 -20.67 16.40
CA GLU A 176 -11.45 -19.58 17.32
C GLU A 176 -12.55 -18.51 17.41
N LYS A 177 -12.92 -18.18 18.66
CA LYS A 177 -13.80 -17.06 18.99
C LYS A 177 -12.95 -15.78 19.09
N ASP A 178 -13.49 -14.61 18.74
CA ASP A 178 -12.81 -13.33 19.00
C ASP A 178 -12.56 -13.19 20.51
N MET A 179 -11.28 -13.28 20.89
CA MET A 179 -10.82 -13.26 22.29
C MET A 179 -10.36 -11.86 22.72
N ARG A 180 -10.32 -10.88 21.80
CA ARG A 180 -9.88 -9.53 22.13
C ARG A 180 -10.77 -8.91 23.20
N ASP A 181 -10.10 -8.39 24.21
CA ASP A 181 -10.73 -7.51 25.18
C ASP A 181 -11.14 -6.18 24.54
N LEU A 182 -11.98 -5.42 25.25
CA LEU A 182 -12.52 -4.14 24.81
C LEU A 182 -11.41 -3.14 24.40
N SER A 183 -10.32 -3.08 25.15
CA SER A 183 -9.21 -2.13 24.89
C SER A 183 -8.49 -2.50 23.60
N SER A 184 -8.25 -3.79 23.37
CA SER A 184 -7.66 -4.32 22.14
C SER A 184 -8.55 -4.02 20.92
N LYS A 185 -9.87 -4.27 21.03
CA LYS A 185 -10.85 -3.93 19.99
C LYS A 185 -10.89 -2.43 19.69
N THR A 186 -10.85 -1.61 20.73
CA THR A 186 -10.89 -0.16 20.60
C THR A 186 -9.61 0.39 19.97
N LEU A 187 -8.44 -0.11 20.37
CA LEU A 187 -7.16 0.28 19.79
C LEU A 187 -7.11 -0.07 18.30
N MET A 188 -7.49 -1.29 17.95
CA MET A 188 -7.60 -1.72 16.56
C MET A 188 -8.57 -0.84 15.76
N TYR A 189 -9.75 -0.53 16.31
CA TYR A 189 -10.73 0.35 15.68
C TYR A 189 -10.22 1.78 15.47
N LEU A 190 -9.50 2.34 16.44
CA LEU A 190 -8.89 3.66 16.34
C LEU A 190 -7.88 3.72 15.20
N HIS A 191 -7.10 2.66 15.04
CA HIS A 191 -6.31 2.52 13.84
C HIS A 191 -7.30 2.51 12.64
N PHE A 192 -8.25 1.57 12.50
CA PHE A 192 -8.92 1.35 11.19
C PHE A 192 -9.84 2.51 10.76
N HIS A 193 -10.27 3.33 11.69
CA HIS A 193 -11.24 4.39 11.44
C HIS A 193 -10.68 5.79 11.72
N PHE A 194 -9.37 5.94 11.86
CA PHE A 194 -8.71 7.21 12.24
C PHE A 194 -9.13 8.43 11.39
N ARG A 195 -9.48 8.21 10.12
CA ARG A 195 -9.90 9.24 9.15
C ARG A 195 -11.32 9.77 9.42
N GLU A 196 -12.13 9.01 10.13
CA GLU A 196 -13.52 9.38 10.42
C GLU A 196 -13.57 10.47 11.51
N THR A 197 -14.72 11.12 11.61
CA THR A 197 -15.06 11.93 12.78
C THR A 197 -15.27 10.98 13.96
N LEU A 198 -14.20 10.71 14.70
CA LEU A 198 -14.21 9.84 15.86
C LEU A 198 -14.17 10.66 17.14
N THR A 199 -15.20 10.51 17.97
CA THR A 199 -15.21 10.97 19.36
C THR A 199 -15.15 9.78 20.31
N LEU A 200 -14.71 10.04 21.54
CA LEU A 200 -14.68 9.03 22.59
C LEU A 200 -16.10 8.53 22.90
N ASP A 201 -17.09 9.42 22.92
CA ASP A 201 -18.48 9.08 23.22
C ASP A 201 -19.10 8.17 22.15
N GLN A 202 -18.92 8.50 20.86
CA GLN A 202 -19.38 7.65 19.75
C GLN A 202 -18.70 6.28 19.76
N THR A 203 -17.41 6.23 20.10
CA THR A 203 -16.68 4.97 20.19
C THR A 203 -17.17 4.13 21.38
N ALA A 204 -17.48 4.76 22.51
CA ALA A 204 -18.07 4.12 23.67
C ALA A 204 -19.44 3.50 23.36
N GLU A 205 -20.30 4.27 22.68
CA GLU A 205 -21.60 3.78 22.22
C GLU A 205 -21.46 2.58 21.28
N LYS A 206 -20.56 2.65 20.29
CA LYS A 206 -20.28 1.55 19.34
C LYS A 206 -19.93 0.24 20.06
N PHE A 207 -19.06 0.33 21.07
CA PHE A 207 -18.63 -0.84 21.84
C PHE A 207 -19.51 -1.16 23.05
N LYS A 208 -20.68 -0.52 23.17
CA LYS A 208 -21.61 -0.70 24.30
C LYS A 208 -20.91 -0.54 25.65
N SER A 209 -20.06 0.46 25.77
CA SER A 209 -19.24 0.76 26.94
C SER A 209 -19.35 2.24 27.33
N THR A 210 -18.57 2.68 28.32
CA THR A 210 -18.51 4.08 28.73
C THR A 210 -17.20 4.75 28.29
N PRO A 211 -17.21 6.07 28.03
CA PRO A 211 -16.00 6.85 27.73
C PRO A 211 -14.86 6.62 28.72
N GLN A 212 -15.19 6.55 30.02
CA GLN A 212 -14.25 6.33 31.11
C GLN A 212 -13.64 4.92 31.05
N THR A 213 -14.45 3.91 30.75
CA THR A 213 -13.99 2.52 30.63
C THR A 213 -13.03 2.37 29.46
N ILE A 214 -13.36 2.93 28.29
CA ILE A 214 -12.48 2.95 27.13
C ILE A 214 -11.16 3.64 27.44
N ASN A 215 -11.20 4.86 27.98
CA ASN A 215 -9.98 5.62 28.26
C ASN A 215 -9.10 4.91 29.30
N ARG A 216 -9.70 4.32 30.35
CA ARG A 216 -8.96 3.56 31.36
C ARG A 216 -8.32 2.31 30.76
N GLY A 217 -9.04 1.58 29.91
CA GLY A 217 -8.53 0.40 29.21
C GLY A 217 -7.36 0.73 28.30
N LEU A 218 -7.51 1.75 27.44
CA LEU A 218 -6.45 2.23 26.55
C LEU A 218 -5.23 2.73 27.30
N LYS A 219 -5.40 3.49 28.40
CA LYS A 219 -4.28 3.93 29.25
C LYS A 219 -3.55 2.75 29.88
N LYS A 220 -4.27 1.74 30.37
CA LYS A 220 -3.66 0.54 30.95
C LYS A 220 -2.87 -0.27 29.89
N LEU A 221 -3.42 -0.35 28.68
CA LEU A 221 -2.82 -1.10 27.57
C LEU A 221 -1.60 -0.39 26.98
N THR A 222 -1.71 0.91 26.70
CA THR A 222 -0.75 1.68 25.87
C THR A 222 -0.01 2.79 26.63
N GLY A 223 -0.44 3.14 27.84
CA GLY A 223 -0.02 4.34 28.56
C GLY A 223 -0.69 5.64 28.10
N LYS A 224 -1.54 5.61 27.06
CA LYS A 224 -2.06 6.79 26.36
C LYS A 224 -3.59 6.88 26.40
N THR A 225 -4.13 8.10 26.34
CA THR A 225 -5.59 8.30 26.21
C THR A 225 -6.08 7.99 24.80
N PHE A 226 -7.40 7.88 24.63
CA PHE A 226 -8.05 7.83 23.31
C PHE A 226 -7.59 8.97 22.39
N GLY A 227 -7.58 10.21 22.89
CA GLY A 227 -7.23 11.39 22.10
C GLY A 227 -5.76 11.42 21.70
N ASP A 228 -4.87 10.95 22.59
CA ASP A 228 -3.44 10.83 22.30
C ASP A 228 -3.20 9.79 21.20
N ILE A 229 -3.79 8.59 21.34
CA ILE A 229 -3.67 7.50 20.35
C ILE A 229 -4.22 7.94 19.00
N LEU A 230 -5.41 8.53 18.96
CA LEU A 230 -6.01 9.00 17.71
C LEU A 230 -5.11 10.06 17.04
N SER A 231 -4.60 11.02 17.81
CA SER A 231 -3.68 12.03 17.29
C SER A 231 -2.41 11.40 16.73
N GLU A 232 -1.82 10.45 17.45
CA GLU A 232 -0.60 9.75 17.05
C GLU A 232 -0.81 8.94 15.77
N VAL A 233 -1.87 8.14 15.68
CA VAL A 233 -2.22 7.40 14.45
C VAL A 233 -2.35 8.36 13.26
N ARG A 234 -3.05 9.49 13.43
CA ARG A 234 -3.24 10.48 12.37
C ARG A 234 -1.93 11.15 11.94
N ILE A 235 -1.10 11.58 12.89
CA ILE A 235 0.20 12.22 12.61
C ILE A 235 1.17 11.23 11.98
N ASN A 236 1.15 9.97 12.43
CA ASN A 236 1.97 8.91 11.88
C ASN A 236 1.65 8.63 10.41
N ASN A 237 0.36 8.54 10.05
CA ASN A 237 -0.05 8.46 8.65
C ASN A 237 0.36 9.73 7.88
N ALA A 238 0.22 10.91 8.48
CA ALA A 238 0.60 12.17 7.85
C ALA A 238 2.12 12.27 7.55
N LEU A 239 2.99 11.88 8.49
CA LEU A 239 4.45 11.82 8.29
C LEU A 239 4.81 11.04 7.04
N ALA A 240 4.10 9.96 6.87
CA ALA A 240 4.35 8.99 5.85
C ALA A 240 3.77 9.47 4.49
N MET A 241 2.67 10.24 4.51
CA MET A 241 2.17 10.99 3.34
C MET A 241 3.02 12.24 3.00
N LEU A 242 3.80 12.79 3.93
CA LEU A 242 4.68 13.92 3.60
C LEU A 242 5.80 13.52 2.65
N ASN A 243 6.09 12.22 2.48
CA ASN A 243 7.04 11.63 1.51
C ASN A 243 6.71 11.90 0.05
N PHE A 244 5.51 12.40 -0.21
CA PHE A 244 5.06 12.75 -1.53
C PHE A 244 5.08 14.27 -1.70
N ASP A 245 5.93 14.76 -2.60
CA ASP A 245 6.08 16.19 -2.84
C ASP A 245 4.80 16.79 -3.43
N GLU A 246 4.06 16.02 -4.23
CA GLU A 246 2.77 16.37 -4.81
C GLU A 246 1.64 16.56 -3.80
N LEU A 247 1.71 15.98 -2.60
CA LEU A 247 0.63 16.09 -1.62
C LEU A 247 0.71 17.39 -0.83
N GLY A 248 -0.25 18.29 -1.05
CA GLY A 248 -0.35 19.53 -0.27
C GLY A 248 -0.66 19.29 1.22
N ILE A 249 -0.10 20.13 2.11
CA ILE A 249 -0.32 20.01 3.57
C ILE A 249 -1.80 20.04 3.95
N ALA A 250 -2.59 20.88 3.28
CA ALA A 250 -4.03 20.97 3.52
C ALA A 250 -4.77 19.66 3.20
N PHE A 251 -4.38 18.99 2.11
CA PHE A 251 -4.92 17.69 1.74
C PHE A 251 -4.52 16.62 2.77
N ILE A 252 -3.25 16.58 3.18
CA ILE A 252 -2.78 15.61 4.17
C ILE A 252 -3.56 15.77 5.48
N ALA A 253 -3.78 17.01 5.94
CA ALA A 253 -4.55 17.30 7.15
C ALA A 253 -6.00 16.78 7.06
N ASP A 254 -6.68 17.06 5.95
CA ASP A 254 -8.05 16.57 5.71
C ASP A 254 -8.10 15.04 5.61
N PHE A 255 -7.18 14.46 4.83
CA PHE A 255 -7.14 13.03 4.57
C PHE A 255 -6.99 12.19 5.84
N VAL A 256 -6.12 12.65 6.76
CA VAL A 256 -5.88 12.00 8.05
C VAL A 256 -6.91 12.41 9.11
N GLY A 257 -7.97 13.15 8.76
CA GLY A 257 -9.14 13.36 9.61
C GLY A 257 -9.08 14.60 10.52
N TYR A 258 -8.27 15.62 10.20
CA TYR A 258 -8.33 16.92 10.89
C TYR A 258 -9.28 17.88 10.17
N TYR A 259 -10.16 18.53 10.94
CA TYR A 259 -11.07 19.56 10.40
C TYR A 259 -10.39 20.82 9.89
N SER A 260 -9.22 21.15 10.44
CA SER A 260 -8.51 22.38 10.09
C SER A 260 -7.01 22.19 10.07
N VAL A 261 -6.37 22.78 9.07
CA VAL A 261 -4.91 22.81 8.92
C VAL A 261 -4.21 23.41 10.15
N PRO A 262 -4.72 24.48 10.80
CA PRO A 262 -4.12 24.98 12.03
C PRO A 262 -4.10 23.95 13.18
N SER A 263 -5.20 23.21 13.37
CA SER A 263 -5.25 22.15 14.39
C SER A 263 -4.27 21.02 14.08
N PHE A 264 -4.21 20.62 12.81
CA PHE A 264 -3.23 19.63 12.33
C PHE A 264 -1.79 20.10 12.60
N ASN A 265 -1.42 21.31 12.17
CA ASN A 265 -0.06 21.84 12.34
C ASN A 265 0.35 21.92 13.81
N LYS A 266 -0.56 22.36 14.70
CA LYS A 266 -0.31 22.41 16.15
C LYS A 266 -0.05 21.01 16.70
N GLN A 267 -0.89 20.04 16.36
CA GLN A 267 -0.78 18.67 16.86
C GLN A 267 0.43 17.93 16.27
N PHE A 268 0.72 18.15 14.98
CA PHE A 268 1.88 17.62 14.29
C PHE A 268 3.18 18.14 14.93
N LYS A 269 3.28 19.44 15.18
CA LYS A 269 4.44 20.04 15.87
C LYS A 269 4.58 19.57 17.32
N ARG A 270 3.45 19.39 18.03
CA ARG A 270 3.46 18.83 19.39
C ARG A 270 4.04 17.42 19.43
N ILE A 271 3.70 16.56 18.47
CA ILE A 271 4.14 15.15 18.45
C ILE A 271 5.54 15.00 17.88
N THR A 272 5.85 15.69 16.77
CA THR A 272 7.08 15.47 16.01
C THR A 272 8.20 16.46 16.34
N GLY A 273 7.88 17.58 17.02
CA GLY A 273 8.81 18.69 17.26
C GLY A 273 8.91 19.69 16.10
N TYR A 274 8.49 19.31 14.89
CA TYR A 274 8.59 20.13 13.67
C TYR A 274 7.22 20.38 13.05
N SER A 275 7.07 21.43 12.27
CA SER A 275 5.90 21.61 11.42
C SER A 275 5.95 20.71 10.18
N PRO A 276 4.81 20.38 9.55
CA PRO A 276 4.79 19.60 8.30
C PRO A 276 5.64 20.23 7.19
N THR A 277 5.66 21.57 7.12
CA THR A 277 6.45 22.32 6.13
C THR A 277 7.95 22.19 6.39
N GLU A 278 8.38 22.23 7.65
CA GLU A 278 9.79 22.01 8.03
C GLU A 278 10.22 20.58 7.68
N ILE A 279 9.40 19.58 7.98
CA ILE A 279 9.67 18.18 7.62
C ILE A 279 9.82 18.02 6.10
N LYS A 280 8.96 18.64 5.27
CA LYS A 280 9.13 18.59 3.81
C LYS A 280 10.44 19.20 3.32
N LYS A 281 10.93 20.26 3.97
CA LYS A 281 12.19 20.93 3.60
C LYS A 281 13.45 20.20 4.07
N ILE A 282 13.37 19.49 5.19
CA ILE A 282 14.50 18.75 5.79
C ILE A 282 14.86 17.50 4.99
N LYS A 283 13.99 17.08 4.06
CA LYS A 283 14.23 15.88 3.26
C LYS A 283 15.52 16.02 2.47
N PRO A 284 16.48 15.09 2.64
CA PRO A 284 17.62 15.06 1.77
C PRO A 284 17.08 14.91 0.35
N THR A 285 17.46 15.85 -0.51
CA THR A 285 17.29 15.70 -1.95
C THR A 285 18.23 14.58 -2.37
N GLN A 286 17.84 13.32 -2.13
CA GLN A 286 18.55 12.19 -2.67
C GLN A 286 18.38 12.27 -4.18
N LYS A 287 19.40 12.83 -4.84
CA LYS A 287 19.62 12.62 -6.26
C LYS A 287 19.54 11.12 -6.50
N GLN A 288 18.51 10.71 -7.23
CA GLN A 288 18.30 9.34 -7.67
C GLN A 288 19.58 8.84 -8.35
N VAL A 289 20.28 7.91 -7.70
CA VAL A 289 21.32 7.13 -8.33
C VAL A 289 20.90 5.68 -8.20
N ASN A 290 20.54 5.11 -9.34
CA ASN A 290 20.40 3.68 -9.60
C ASN A 290 19.37 2.90 -8.79
N SER A 291 18.19 2.73 -9.39
CA SER A 291 17.58 1.40 -9.44
C SER A 291 16.68 1.32 -10.66
N PHE A 292 17.10 0.51 -11.64
CA PHE A 292 16.22 0.00 -12.69
C PHE A 292 14.96 -0.57 -12.04
N ARG A 293 13.84 0.14 -12.12
CA ARG A 293 12.54 -0.34 -11.63
C ARG A 293 11.45 0.14 -12.59
N PHE A 294 10.49 -0.74 -12.87
CA PHE A 294 9.20 -0.38 -13.46
C PHE A 294 8.47 0.56 -12.49
N GLN A 295 8.92 1.80 -12.37
CA GLN A 295 8.18 2.84 -11.67
C GLN A 295 6.95 3.15 -12.51
N ASN A 296 5.76 3.05 -11.92
CA ASN A 296 4.67 3.86 -12.43
C ASN A 296 4.97 5.29 -11.98
N SER A 297 5.91 5.95 -12.68
CA SER A 297 6.14 7.38 -12.50
C SER A 297 4.81 8.10 -12.70
N LEU A 298 4.58 9.23 -12.03
CA LEU A 298 3.40 10.06 -12.31
C LEU A 298 3.20 10.28 -13.84
N PRO A 299 4.24 10.49 -14.67
CA PRO A 299 4.12 10.41 -16.13
C PRO A 299 3.50 9.10 -16.64
N PHE A 300 3.96 7.94 -16.18
CA PHE A 300 3.42 6.63 -16.54
C PHE A 300 1.99 6.41 -16.05
N GLU A 301 1.62 6.91 -14.87
CA GLU A 301 0.23 6.87 -14.38
C GLU A 301 -0.70 7.73 -15.23
N ILE A 302 -0.27 8.95 -15.59
CA ILE A 302 -1.02 9.82 -16.50
C ILE A 302 -1.15 9.15 -17.87
N TYR A 303 -0.09 8.53 -18.38
CA TYR A 303 -0.13 7.73 -19.60
C TYR A 303 -1.08 6.52 -19.49
N THR A 304 -1.09 5.83 -18.36
CA THR A 304 -1.99 4.69 -18.09
C THR A 304 -3.44 5.14 -18.04
N TYR A 305 -3.73 6.27 -17.38
CA TYR A 305 -5.06 6.89 -17.38
C TYR A 305 -5.49 7.26 -18.80
N ILE A 306 -4.60 7.87 -19.60
CA ILE A 306 -4.89 8.15 -21.02
C ILE A 306 -5.23 6.85 -21.75
N ASN A 307 -4.47 5.76 -21.55
CA ASN A 307 -4.71 4.48 -22.22
C ASN A 307 -5.96 3.74 -21.75
N GLN A 308 -6.41 3.94 -20.51
CA GLN A 308 -7.62 3.34 -19.98
C GLN A 308 -8.87 4.10 -20.41
N HIS A 309 -8.75 5.42 -20.61
CA HIS A 309 -9.87 6.32 -20.90
C HIS A 309 -9.80 6.97 -22.30
N TYR A 310 -8.95 6.48 -23.21
CA TYR A 310 -8.74 7.12 -24.51
C TYR A 310 -10.01 7.22 -25.35
N SER A 311 -10.98 6.31 -25.19
CA SER A 311 -12.26 6.33 -25.91
C SER A 311 -13.27 7.32 -25.30
N GLU A 312 -12.99 7.88 -24.13
CA GLU A 312 -13.84 8.86 -23.44
C GLU A 312 -13.45 10.31 -23.82
N PRO A 313 -14.31 11.31 -23.60
CA PRO A 313 -14.00 12.72 -23.84
C PRO A 313 -13.09 13.30 -22.74
N ILE A 314 -11.91 12.72 -22.55
CA ILE A 314 -10.90 13.19 -21.58
C ILE A 314 -10.13 14.41 -22.11
N THR A 315 -9.75 15.29 -21.18
CA THR A 315 -8.97 16.51 -21.40
C THR A 315 -7.92 16.65 -20.30
N VAL A 316 -6.96 17.55 -20.48
CA VAL A 316 -5.98 17.88 -19.42
C VAL A 316 -6.68 18.35 -18.13
N GLN A 317 -7.84 19.01 -18.24
CA GLN A 317 -8.64 19.43 -17.09
C GLN A 317 -9.28 18.25 -16.35
N THR A 318 -9.81 17.25 -17.06
CA THR A 318 -10.37 16.05 -16.43
C THR A 318 -9.28 15.19 -15.81
N ALA A 319 -8.12 15.09 -16.47
CA ALA A 319 -6.94 14.42 -15.93
C ALA A 319 -6.40 15.13 -14.68
N ALA A 320 -6.27 16.46 -14.73
CA ALA A 320 -5.86 17.26 -13.57
C ALA A 320 -6.78 17.04 -12.36
N LYS A 321 -8.10 16.96 -12.59
CA LYS A 321 -9.07 16.61 -11.55
C LYS A 321 -8.88 15.18 -11.04
N TYR A 322 -8.62 14.22 -11.93
CA TYR A 322 -8.40 12.81 -11.57
C TYR A 322 -7.13 12.62 -10.73
N PHE A 323 -6.05 13.30 -11.10
CA PHE A 323 -4.74 13.25 -10.44
C PHE A 323 -4.57 14.28 -9.33
N TYR A 324 -5.61 15.05 -9.00
CA TYR A 324 -5.59 16.12 -7.99
C TYR A 324 -4.43 17.12 -8.19
N SER A 325 -4.15 17.42 -9.46
CA SER A 325 -3.04 18.28 -9.90
C SER A 325 -3.58 19.50 -10.65
N SER A 326 -2.71 20.45 -11.00
CA SER A 326 -3.10 21.55 -11.89
C SER A 326 -2.98 21.12 -13.37
N PRO A 327 -3.84 21.63 -14.28
CA PRO A 327 -3.72 21.34 -15.70
C PRO A 327 -2.32 21.65 -16.26
N THR A 328 -1.74 22.78 -15.82
CA THR A 328 -0.39 23.19 -16.21
C THR A 328 0.67 22.17 -15.79
N LYS A 329 0.56 21.60 -14.59
CA LYS A 329 1.52 20.60 -14.10
C LYS A 329 1.39 19.29 -14.87
N ILE A 330 0.16 18.84 -15.17
CA ILE A 330 -0.07 17.64 -16.00
C ILE A 330 0.53 17.81 -17.39
N ASP A 331 0.29 18.95 -18.04
CA ASP A 331 0.86 19.22 -19.37
C ASP A 331 2.39 19.32 -19.34
N GLN A 332 2.98 19.97 -18.32
CA GLN A 332 4.44 20.02 -18.18
C GLN A 332 5.07 18.64 -18.03
N ILE A 333 4.44 17.75 -17.25
CA ILE A 333 4.90 16.37 -17.08
C ILE A 333 4.83 15.61 -18.41
N ILE A 334 3.71 15.70 -19.12
CA ILE A 334 3.53 14.99 -20.40
C ILE A 334 4.42 15.55 -21.51
N LEU A 335 4.64 16.87 -21.54
CA LEU A 335 5.57 17.50 -22.48
C LEU A 335 7.02 17.09 -22.21
N ALA A 336 7.44 17.02 -20.94
CA ALA A 336 8.79 16.62 -20.59
C ALA A 336 9.07 15.15 -20.92
N GLU A 337 8.10 14.26 -20.69
CA GLU A 337 8.28 12.82 -20.87
C GLU A 337 8.06 12.35 -22.31
N PHE A 338 7.02 12.85 -22.98
CA PHE A 338 6.58 12.33 -24.28
C PHE A 338 6.83 13.31 -25.43
N ALA A 339 7.33 14.53 -25.14
CA ALA A 339 7.48 15.61 -26.11
C ALA A 339 6.17 15.96 -26.86
N MET A 340 5.03 15.72 -26.21
CA MET A 340 3.68 15.93 -26.76
C MET A 340 2.82 16.66 -25.73
N THR A 341 1.78 17.36 -26.17
CA THR A 341 0.74 17.86 -25.25
C THR A 341 -0.17 16.72 -24.81
N PHE A 342 -0.90 16.87 -23.70
CA PHE A 342 -1.84 15.85 -23.23
C PHE A 342 -2.84 15.42 -24.31
N ASN A 343 -3.47 16.38 -24.98
CA ASN A 343 -4.45 16.10 -26.04
C ASN A 343 -3.81 15.41 -27.25
N ALA A 344 -2.59 15.81 -27.64
CA ALA A 344 -1.87 15.15 -28.73
C ALA A 344 -1.54 13.69 -28.38
N LEU A 345 -1.20 13.41 -27.13
CA LEU A 345 -0.93 12.06 -26.65
C LEU A 345 -2.21 11.20 -26.61
N VAL A 346 -3.36 11.76 -26.23
CA VAL A 346 -4.67 11.07 -26.34
C VAL A 346 -4.97 10.70 -27.79
N GLU A 347 -4.84 11.66 -28.72
CA GLU A 347 -5.08 11.41 -30.16
C GLU A 347 -4.11 10.37 -30.74
N TYR A 348 -2.83 10.40 -30.33
CA TYR A 348 -1.84 9.39 -30.70
C TYR A 348 -2.28 7.99 -30.28
N ASN A 349 -2.70 7.80 -29.03
CA ASN A 349 -3.17 6.51 -28.54
C ASN A 349 -4.44 6.05 -29.28
N ARG A 350 -5.40 6.95 -29.52
CA ARG A 350 -6.59 6.66 -30.35
C ARG A 350 -6.23 6.12 -31.73
N MET A 351 -5.22 6.71 -32.38
CA MET A 351 -4.75 6.26 -33.70
C MET A 351 -4.03 4.92 -33.68
N LEU A 352 -3.27 4.62 -32.62
CA LEU A 352 -2.67 3.30 -32.42
C LEU A 352 -3.74 2.20 -32.24
N PHE A 353 -4.74 2.45 -31.39
CA PHE A 353 -5.86 1.52 -31.20
C PHE A 353 -6.69 1.36 -32.48
N ALA A 354 -6.98 2.45 -33.19
CA ALA A 354 -7.69 2.42 -34.47
C ALA A 354 -6.97 1.52 -35.50
N ARG A 355 -5.65 1.67 -35.63
CA ARG A 355 -4.83 0.83 -36.49
C ARG A 355 -4.93 -0.64 -36.07
N SER A 356 -4.76 -0.93 -34.78
CA SER A 356 -4.87 -2.31 -34.26
C SER A 356 -6.22 -2.94 -34.58
N LEU A 357 -7.33 -2.22 -34.36
CA LEU A 357 -8.68 -2.71 -34.62
C LEU A 357 -8.96 -2.90 -36.12
N LEU A 358 -8.47 -2.04 -36.99
CA LEU A 358 -8.61 -2.20 -38.45
C LEU A 358 -7.92 -3.46 -38.98
N LEU A 359 -6.83 -3.87 -38.32
CA LEU A 359 -6.00 -5.01 -38.70
C LEU A 359 -6.44 -6.33 -38.08
N SER A 360 -6.95 -6.28 -36.85
CA SER A 360 -7.28 -7.48 -36.07
C SER A 360 -8.78 -7.83 -36.09
N SER A 361 -9.65 -6.93 -36.56
CA SER A 361 -11.11 -7.12 -36.51
C SER A 361 -11.83 -6.93 -37.84
N SER A 362 -13.02 -7.52 -37.94
CA SER A 362 -13.96 -7.36 -39.05
C SER A 362 -14.89 -6.14 -38.90
N LYS A 363 -14.68 -5.30 -37.87
CA LYS A 363 -15.52 -4.12 -37.59
C LYS A 363 -15.56 -3.15 -38.76
N LYS A 364 -16.72 -2.48 -38.93
CA LYS A 364 -16.90 -1.37 -39.86
C LYS A 364 -16.09 -0.16 -39.39
N ILE A 365 -15.68 0.70 -40.31
CA ILE A 365 -14.88 1.90 -40.00
C ILE A 365 -15.61 2.83 -39.03
N SER A 366 -16.94 2.91 -39.11
CA SER A 366 -17.78 3.64 -38.16
C SER A 366 -17.67 3.10 -36.73
N GLU A 367 -17.66 1.78 -36.56
CA GLU A 367 -17.55 1.10 -35.26
C GLU A 367 -16.13 1.22 -34.69
N VAL A 368 -15.12 1.26 -35.55
CA VAL A 368 -13.73 1.55 -35.14
C VAL A 368 -13.59 2.99 -34.67
N ALA A 369 -14.18 3.94 -35.40
CA ALA A 369 -14.17 5.35 -35.02
C ALA A 369 -14.82 5.56 -33.64
N GLU A 370 -15.98 4.95 -33.42
CA GLU A 370 -16.69 4.97 -32.14
C GLU A 370 -15.85 4.33 -31.01
N ALA A 371 -15.27 3.15 -31.25
CA ALA A 371 -14.42 2.48 -30.26
C ALA A 371 -13.16 3.28 -29.89
N CYS A 372 -12.72 4.19 -30.76
CA CYS A 372 -11.60 5.09 -30.50
C CYS A 372 -12.03 6.47 -29.97
N GLY A 373 -13.30 6.64 -29.59
CA GLY A 373 -13.81 7.87 -28.97
C GLY A 373 -14.18 8.99 -29.95
N TYR A 374 -14.32 8.71 -31.25
CA TYR A 374 -14.75 9.71 -32.22
C TYR A 374 -16.26 9.68 -32.42
N GLN A 375 -16.90 10.82 -32.16
CA GLN A 375 -18.32 11.02 -32.48
C GLN A 375 -18.57 11.28 -33.97
N SER A 376 -17.53 11.64 -34.73
CA SER A 376 -17.64 11.93 -36.16
C SER A 376 -16.63 11.13 -36.96
N ILE A 377 -17.15 10.30 -37.87
CA ILE A 377 -16.35 9.55 -38.86
C ILE A 377 -15.53 10.51 -39.72
N ARG A 378 -16.03 11.73 -40.00
CA ARG A 378 -15.29 12.74 -40.77
C ARG A 378 -14.02 13.18 -40.03
N THR A 379 -14.13 13.45 -38.73
CA THR A 379 -12.99 13.81 -37.88
C THR A 379 -12.01 12.66 -37.76
N PHE A 380 -12.52 11.45 -37.52
CA PHE A 380 -11.70 10.23 -37.48
C PHE A 380 -10.90 10.02 -38.76
N ASN A 381 -11.56 10.06 -39.92
CA ASN A 381 -10.91 9.88 -41.22
C ASN A 381 -9.83 10.92 -41.47
N ARG A 382 -10.07 12.18 -41.09
CA ARG A 382 -9.07 13.25 -41.21
C ARG A 382 -7.86 12.97 -40.32
N HIS A 383 -8.07 12.64 -39.04
CA HIS A 383 -6.96 12.39 -38.11
C HIS A 383 -6.18 11.13 -38.53
N PHE A 384 -6.86 10.06 -38.95
CA PHE A 384 -6.22 8.84 -39.42
C PHE A 384 -5.38 9.09 -40.69
N LEU A 385 -5.89 9.89 -41.63
CA LEU A 385 -5.13 10.33 -42.81
C LEU A 385 -3.88 11.12 -42.42
N THR A 386 -3.99 12.03 -41.44
CA THR A 386 -2.85 12.81 -40.95
C THR A 386 -1.78 11.93 -40.29
N PHE A 387 -2.16 10.91 -39.51
CA PHE A 387 -1.21 10.06 -38.79
C PHE A 387 -0.57 8.96 -39.67
N TRP A 388 -1.33 8.39 -40.61
CA TRP A 388 -0.91 7.19 -41.35
C TRP A 388 -0.78 7.41 -42.87
N GLY A 389 -0.99 8.64 -43.35
CA GLY A 389 -0.86 9.01 -44.77
C GLY A 389 -1.94 8.43 -45.69
N ASN A 390 -2.88 7.64 -45.16
CA ASN A 390 -3.96 7.01 -45.91
C ASN A 390 -5.27 7.06 -45.12
N THR A 391 -6.41 7.04 -45.81
CA THR A 391 -7.70 6.88 -45.12
C THR A 391 -7.84 5.47 -44.54
N PRO A 392 -8.66 5.26 -43.50
CA PRO A 392 -8.85 3.93 -42.88
C PRO A 392 -9.22 2.84 -43.89
N SER A 393 -10.10 3.15 -44.86
CA SER A 393 -10.49 2.22 -45.93
C SER A 393 -9.30 1.81 -46.79
N LYS A 394 -8.54 2.80 -47.27
CA LYS A 394 -7.40 2.55 -48.16
C LYS A 394 -6.29 1.81 -47.43
N TYR A 395 -6.07 2.15 -46.16
CA TYR A 395 -5.10 1.49 -45.28
C TYR A 395 -5.42 -0.01 -45.11
N LYS A 396 -6.69 -0.36 -44.88
CA LYS A 396 -7.13 -1.77 -44.75
C LYS A 396 -6.98 -2.55 -46.06
N GLU A 397 -7.27 -1.91 -47.20
CA GLU A 397 -7.13 -2.49 -48.54
C GLU A 397 -5.66 -2.83 -48.84
N LEU A 398 -4.75 -1.87 -48.63
CA LEU A 398 -3.31 -2.03 -48.90
C LEU A 398 -2.68 -3.18 -48.10
N ILE A 399 -3.07 -3.35 -46.84
CA ILE A 399 -2.50 -4.42 -45.99
C ILE A 399 -3.11 -5.79 -46.31
N THR A 400 -4.40 -5.84 -46.67
CA THR A 400 -5.04 -7.08 -47.10
C THR A 400 -4.44 -7.58 -48.43
N ALA A 401 -4.08 -6.67 -49.34
CA ALA A 401 -3.37 -6.99 -50.57
C ALA A 401 -1.94 -7.53 -50.29
N SER A 402 -1.21 -6.92 -49.36
CA SER A 402 0.13 -7.37 -48.95
C SER A 402 0.16 -8.77 -48.32
N LYS A 403 -0.90 -9.19 -47.61
CA LYS A 403 -1.01 -10.54 -47.00
C LYS A 403 -1.39 -11.64 -47.99
N LYS A 404 -1.90 -11.31 -49.18
CA LYS A 404 -2.25 -12.28 -50.24
C LYS A 404 -1.11 -12.55 -51.22
N GLY A 405 0.00 -11.81 -51.11
CA GLY A 405 1.18 -11.94 -51.96
C GLY A 405 2.41 -12.55 -51.26
N GLN A 406 2.23 -13.17 -50.09
CA GLN A 406 3.25 -13.93 -49.36
C GLN A 406 2.87 -15.41 -49.29
#